data_AF-A0A1I7UYM5-F1
#
_entry.id   AF-A0A1I7UYM5-F1
#
_cell.length_a   1.000
_cell.length_b   1.000
_cell.length_c   1.000
_cell.angle_alpha   90.00
_cell.angle_beta   90.00
_cell.angle_gamma   90.00
#
_symmetry.space_group_name_H-M   'P 1'
#
loop_
_entity.id
_entity.type
_entity.pdbx_description
1 polymer ?
#
loop_
_entity_poly.entity_id
_entity_poly.type
_entity_poly.pdbx_seq_one_letter_code
_entity_poly.pdbx_strand_id
1 'polypeptide(L)'
;MTTVMNSLDHFVPGMLKTVVLAYDGYSISLATDTDQWNGLEEFYTNSCFPDFPSVWPRSLHLKIAGFGIREPVDKDEVIRMKNDLLQHPEIRERQITVFMTEDELDLLNDTIGTYNILGTENPIWKRFPYNETKHLMMCVRPMRVLEDDDIEVNVLFRGPNYQDGEMAKAIEETEKMVKWRNEISEKFSG
;
A
#
# COMPACT_ATOMS: atom_id res chain seq x y z
N MET A 1 4.30 6.27 -26.07
CA MET A 1 5.00 5.05 -25.62
C MET A 1 5.12 5.16 -24.12
N THR A 2 4.30 4.45 -23.36
CA THR A 2 4.30 4.51 -21.89
C THR A 2 5.44 3.62 -21.41
N THR A 3 6.50 4.22 -20.84
CA THR A 3 7.59 3.45 -20.25
C THR A 3 7.05 2.75 -19.02
N VAL A 4 6.63 1.48 -19.16
CA VAL A 4 6.33 0.63 -18.01
C VAL A 4 7.64 0.41 -17.30
N MET A 5 7.78 0.97 -16.10
CA MET A 5 8.98 0.81 -15.30
C MET A 5 8.96 -0.59 -14.69
N ASN A 6 9.53 -1.55 -15.42
CA ASN A 6 9.61 -2.95 -15.00
C ASN A 6 10.82 -3.23 -14.10
N SER A 7 11.75 -2.27 -14.02
CA SER A 7 13.03 -2.45 -13.34
C SER A 7 13.59 -1.14 -12.81
N LEU A 8 14.34 -1.24 -11.72
CA LEU A 8 15.17 -0.17 -11.15
C LEU A 8 16.65 -0.30 -11.53
N ASP A 9 17.03 -1.23 -12.42
CA ASP A 9 18.44 -1.57 -12.72
C ASP A 9 19.26 -0.39 -13.27
N HIS A 10 18.58 0.61 -13.82
CA HIS A 10 19.21 1.85 -14.29
C HIS A 10 19.75 2.73 -13.15
N PHE A 11 19.36 2.46 -11.91
CA PHE A 11 19.83 3.17 -10.73
C PHE A 11 20.95 2.40 -10.02
N VAL A 12 21.92 3.14 -9.49
CA VAL A 12 22.96 2.58 -8.63
C VAL A 12 22.31 2.07 -7.32
N PRO A 13 22.57 0.82 -6.90
CA PRO A 13 22.06 0.29 -5.64
C PRO A 13 22.32 1.21 -4.45
N GLY A 14 21.30 1.39 -3.60
CA GLY A 14 21.37 2.19 -2.38
C GLY A 14 21.39 3.70 -2.56
N MET A 15 21.49 4.23 -3.78
CA MET A 15 21.38 5.66 -4.05
C MET A 15 19.92 6.13 -4.06
N LEU A 16 19.02 5.30 -4.56
CA LEU A 16 17.60 5.59 -4.59
C LEU A 16 16.98 5.20 -3.24
N LYS A 17 16.38 6.17 -2.56
CA LYS A 17 15.77 5.98 -1.23
C LYS A 17 14.25 6.01 -1.27
N THR A 18 13.69 6.78 -2.20
CA THR A 18 12.25 6.93 -2.36
C THR A 18 11.90 6.71 -3.81
N VAL A 19 10.86 5.91 -4.06
CA VAL A 19 10.27 5.74 -5.39
C VAL A 19 8.79 6.11 -5.31
N VAL A 20 8.39 6.97 -6.24
CA VAL A 20 6.99 7.33 -6.48
C VAL A 20 6.66 6.95 -7.91
N LEU A 21 5.80 5.96 -8.09
CA LEU A 21 5.40 5.43 -9.38
C LEU A 21 3.93 5.78 -9.67
N ALA A 22 3.75 6.78 -10.52
CA ALA A 22 2.47 7.12 -11.12
C ALA A 22 2.22 6.25 -12.37
N TYR A 23 1.34 5.26 -12.26
CA TYR A 23 1.04 4.34 -13.36
C TYR A 23 -0.47 4.29 -13.62
N ASP A 24 -0.85 4.34 -14.91
CA ASP A 24 -2.25 4.34 -15.35
C ASP A 24 -2.83 2.93 -15.55
N GLY A 25 -1.97 1.91 -15.48
CA GLY A 25 -2.44 0.54 -15.55
C GLY A 25 -2.78 -0.02 -14.18
N TYR A 26 -3.59 -1.08 -14.20
CA TYR A 26 -4.07 -1.74 -12.98
C TYR A 26 -3.00 -2.60 -12.30
N SER A 27 -1.94 -3.02 -13.01
CA SER A 27 -0.89 -3.91 -12.50
C SER A 27 0.51 -3.37 -12.80
N ILE A 28 1.42 -3.45 -11.84
CA ILE A 28 2.85 -3.16 -12.01
C ILE A 28 3.66 -4.44 -12.07
N SER A 29 4.74 -4.41 -12.86
CA SER A 29 5.66 -5.55 -13.06
C SER A 29 7.06 -5.24 -12.52
N LEU A 30 7.14 -4.43 -11.46
CA LEU A 30 8.41 -4.00 -10.87
C LEU A 30 9.05 -5.16 -10.09
N ALA A 31 10.29 -5.52 -10.44
CA ALA A 31 11.03 -6.55 -9.72
C ALA A 31 11.39 -6.09 -8.29
N THR A 32 10.92 -6.85 -7.30
CA THR A 32 11.05 -6.58 -5.85
C THR A 32 12.18 -7.37 -5.19
N ASP A 33 12.92 -8.18 -5.95
CA ASP A 33 14.04 -9.01 -5.48
C ASP A 33 15.41 -8.44 -5.86
N THR A 34 15.47 -7.16 -6.25
CA THR A 34 16.69 -6.47 -6.66
C THR A 34 17.38 -5.74 -5.52
N ASP A 35 18.70 -5.51 -5.63
CA ASP A 35 19.46 -4.70 -4.68
C ASP A 35 18.94 -3.25 -4.62
N GLN A 36 18.47 -2.73 -5.74
CA GLN A 36 17.87 -1.39 -5.83
C GLN A 36 16.58 -1.31 -5.02
N TRP A 37 15.70 -2.31 -5.13
CA TRP A 37 14.50 -2.40 -4.31
C TRP A 37 14.85 -2.51 -2.83
N ASN A 38 15.80 -3.38 -2.47
CA ASN A 38 16.26 -3.56 -1.09
C ASN A 38 16.94 -2.31 -0.50
N GLY A 39 17.46 -1.42 -1.36
CA GLY A 39 18.04 -0.14 -0.97
C GLY A 39 17.02 0.97 -0.66
N LEU A 40 15.75 0.77 -1.06
CA LEU A 40 14.68 1.72 -0.83
C LEU A 40 14.32 1.80 0.65
N GLU A 41 13.91 2.99 1.07
CA GLU A 41 13.28 3.25 2.36
C GLU A 41 11.79 3.55 2.20
N GLU A 42 11.38 4.03 1.02
CA GLU A 42 10.01 4.46 0.75
C GLU A 42 9.58 4.08 -0.67
N PHE A 43 8.37 3.56 -0.81
CA PHE A 43 7.79 3.19 -2.10
C PHE A 43 6.30 3.52 -2.17
N TYR A 44 5.87 4.25 -3.19
CA TYR A 44 4.47 4.61 -3.38
C TYR A 44 4.05 4.42 -4.83
N THR A 45 2.87 3.84 -5.01
CA THR A 45 2.22 3.76 -6.32
C THR A 45 0.70 3.75 -6.16
N ASN A 46 0.01 4.24 -7.19
CA ASN A 46 -1.45 4.16 -7.32
C ASN A 46 -1.91 2.86 -8.02
N SER A 47 -1.03 1.88 -8.21
CA SER A 47 -1.29 0.63 -8.92
C SER A 47 -1.08 -0.60 -8.03
N CYS A 48 -1.43 -1.78 -8.55
CA CYS A 48 -1.34 -3.03 -7.80
C CYS A 48 -0.18 -3.91 -8.25
N PHE A 49 0.51 -4.57 -7.33
CA PHE A 49 1.30 -5.77 -7.65
C PHE A 49 0.35 -6.93 -7.97
N PRO A 50 0.78 -7.91 -8.79
CA PRO A 50 -0.09 -9.02 -9.19
C PRO A 50 -0.55 -9.86 -8.00
N ASP A 51 0.36 -10.15 -7.06
CA ASP A 51 0.12 -11.10 -5.97
C ASP A 51 0.86 -10.71 -4.67
N PHE A 52 0.33 -11.16 -3.54
CA PHE A 52 0.84 -10.95 -2.19
C PHE A 52 2.25 -11.50 -2.01
N PRO A 53 2.59 -12.75 -2.41
CA PRO A 53 3.94 -13.28 -2.29
C PRO A 53 4.99 -12.46 -3.05
N SER A 54 4.63 -11.82 -4.16
CA SER A 54 5.53 -11.00 -4.98
C SER A 54 6.00 -9.74 -4.26
N VAL A 55 5.17 -9.12 -3.43
CA VAL A 55 5.46 -7.81 -2.85
C VAL A 55 5.57 -7.82 -1.32
N TRP A 56 4.64 -8.46 -0.62
CA TRP A 56 4.48 -8.24 0.83
C TRP A 56 5.77 -8.54 1.62
N PRO A 57 6.31 -9.79 1.62
CA PRO A 57 7.51 -10.10 2.39
C PRO A 57 8.73 -9.28 1.95
N ARG A 58 8.78 -8.90 0.67
CA ARG A 58 9.86 -8.10 0.10
C ARG A 58 9.72 -6.61 0.40
N SER A 59 8.61 -6.16 0.95
CA SER A 59 8.35 -4.75 1.29
C SER A 59 8.57 -4.43 2.77
N LEU A 60 8.91 -5.44 3.60
CA LEU A 60 9.04 -5.28 5.05
C LEU A 60 10.23 -4.42 5.48
N HIS A 61 11.22 -4.20 4.62
CA HIS A 61 12.33 -3.29 4.89
C HIS A 61 11.96 -1.80 4.71
N LEU A 62 10.89 -1.50 3.98
CA LEU A 62 10.48 -0.12 3.71
C LEU A 62 10.01 0.55 5.01
N LYS A 63 10.40 1.79 5.28
CA LYS A 63 9.84 2.54 6.42
C LYS A 63 8.43 3.00 6.14
N ILE A 64 8.15 3.37 4.88
CA ILE A 64 6.84 3.80 4.44
C ILE A 64 6.51 3.17 3.10
N ALA A 65 5.29 2.64 2.92
CA ALA A 65 4.89 2.14 1.62
C ALA A 65 3.40 2.28 1.33
N GLY A 66 3.06 2.58 0.07
CA GLY A 66 1.68 2.60 -0.44
C GLY A 66 1.59 1.86 -1.77
N PHE A 67 0.79 0.80 -1.85
CA PHE A 67 0.60 0.02 -3.08
C PHE A 67 -0.64 -0.87 -2.97
N GLY A 68 -1.15 -1.35 -4.10
CA GLY A 68 -2.18 -2.38 -4.13
C GLY A 68 -1.64 -3.80 -4.29
N ILE A 69 -2.44 -4.79 -3.95
CA ILE A 69 -2.26 -6.21 -4.29
C ILE A 69 -3.51 -6.61 -5.06
N ARG A 70 -3.34 -7.09 -6.30
CA ARG A 70 -4.46 -7.30 -7.23
C ARG A 70 -5.19 -8.61 -6.98
N GLU A 71 -4.47 -9.67 -6.63
CA GLU A 71 -5.13 -10.92 -6.28
C GLU A 71 -6.04 -10.74 -5.05
N PRO A 72 -7.13 -11.53 -4.97
CA PRO A 72 -7.95 -11.56 -3.77
C PRO A 72 -7.11 -11.94 -2.55
N VAL A 73 -7.26 -11.16 -1.48
CA VAL A 73 -6.55 -11.33 -0.20
C VAL A 73 -7.58 -11.73 0.85
N ASP A 74 -7.32 -12.81 1.56
CA ASP A 74 -8.21 -13.27 2.63
C ASP A 74 -7.87 -12.61 3.98
N LYS A 75 -8.71 -12.87 5.00
CA LYS A 75 -8.46 -12.35 6.35
C LYS A 75 -7.12 -12.81 6.92
N ASP A 76 -6.68 -14.05 6.65
CA ASP A 76 -5.51 -14.65 7.28
C ASP A 76 -4.24 -13.98 6.75
N GLU A 77 -4.23 -13.59 5.48
CA GLU A 77 -3.19 -12.77 4.87
C GLU A 77 -3.13 -11.36 5.48
N VAL A 78 -4.26 -10.70 5.70
CA VAL A 78 -4.28 -9.40 6.39
C VAL A 78 -3.80 -9.51 7.85
N ILE A 79 -4.20 -10.57 8.55
CA ILE A 79 -3.71 -10.86 9.91
C ILE A 79 -2.21 -11.17 9.89
N ARG A 80 -1.71 -11.86 8.87
CA ARG A 80 -0.27 -12.06 8.66
C ARG A 80 0.43 -10.73 8.45
N MET A 81 -0.11 -9.82 7.63
CA MET A 81 0.47 -8.48 7.45
C MET A 81 0.64 -7.78 8.80
N LYS A 82 -0.42 -7.75 9.61
CA LYS A 82 -0.39 -7.18 10.97
C LYS A 82 0.68 -7.84 11.84
N ASN A 83 0.79 -9.17 11.82
CA ASN A 83 1.76 -9.91 12.62
C ASN A 83 3.20 -9.65 12.19
N ASP A 84 3.46 -9.60 10.89
CA ASP A 84 4.77 -9.25 10.34
C ASP A 84 5.15 -7.83 10.77
N LEU A 85 4.25 -6.86 10.61
CA LEU A 85 4.50 -5.47 11.03
C LEU A 85 4.77 -5.34 12.54
N LEU A 86 4.19 -6.20 13.37
CA LEU A 86 4.49 -6.23 14.82
C LEU A 86 5.94 -6.65 15.13
N GLN A 87 6.62 -7.34 14.20
CA GLN A 87 8.04 -7.68 14.31
C GLN A 87 8.98 -6.59 13.77
N HIS A 88 8.44 -5.55 13.13
CA HIS A 88 9.19 -4.50 12.43
C HIS A 88 8.85 -3.09 12.95
N PRO A 89 9.33 -2.71 14.16
CA PRO A 89 9.00 -1.42 14.79
C PRO A 89 9.57 -0.18 14.07
N GLU A 90 10.49 -0.36 13.12
CA GLU A 90 11.03 0.66 12.23
C GLU A 90 10.03 1.12 11.16
N ILE A 91 9.03 0.31 10.86
CA ILE A 91 7.97 0.65 9.91
C ILE A 91 7.07 1.73 10.52
N ARG A 92 6.85 2.80 9.75
CA ARG A 92 6.12 3.99 10.20
C ARG A 92 4.70 4.03 9.66
N GLU A 93 4.51 3.78 8.37
CA GLU A 93 3.18 3.79 7.75
C GLU A 93 3.09 2.81 6.57
N ARG A 94 1.92 2.18 6.42
CA ARG A 94 1.55 1.35 5.28
C ARG A 94 0.13 1.67 4.83
N GLN A 95 -0.07 1.78 3.53
CA GLN A 95 -1.39 1.84 2.91
C GLN A 95 -1.46 0.78 1.83
N ILE A 96 -2.13 -0.33 2.14
CA ILE A 96 -2.23 -1.46 1.22
C ILE A 96 -3.66 -1.54 0.73
N THR A 97 -3.85 -1.40 -0.59
CA THR A 97 -5.13 -1.69 -1.22
C THR A 97 -5.20 -3.18 -1.51
N VAL A 98 -6.26 -3.84 -1.07
CA VAL A 98 -6.52 -5.27 -1.30
C VAL A 98 -7.94 -5.46 -1.82
N PHE A 99 -8.19 -6.62 -2.41
CA PHE A 99 -9.53 -7.02 -2.86
C PHE A 99 -9.98 -8.22 -2.03
N MET A 100 -11.18 -8.17 -1.48
CA MET A 100 -11.76 -9.26 -0.69
C MET A 100 -13.27 -9.26 -0.82
N THR A 101 -13.91 -10.40 -0.59
CA THR A 101 -15.37 -10.47 -0.56
C THR A 101 -15.95 -9.79 0.69
N GLU A 102 -17.25 -9.51 0.68
CA GLU A 102 -17.95 -9.00 1.88
C GLU A 102 -17.83 -9.95 3.08
N ASP A 103 -17.98 -11.26 2.85
CA ASP A 103 -17.83 -12.28 3.89
C ASP A 103 -16.43 -12.25 4.53
N GLU A 104 -15.37 -12.13 3.72
CA GLU A 104 -13.99 -12.03 4.23
C GLU A 104 -13.75 -10.72 5.01
N LEU A 105 -14.34 -9.61 4.55
CA LEU A 105 -14.28 -8.34 5.25
C LEU A 105 -14.96 -8.41 6.62
N ASP A 106 -16.12 -9.05 6.71
CA ASP A 106 -16.86 -9.25 7.96
C ASP A 106 -16.08 -10.16 8.90
N LEU A 107 -15.54 -11.27 8.40
CA LEU A 107 -14.67 -12.16 9.18
C LEU A 107 -13.41 -11.45 9.71
N LEU A 108 -12.79 -10.61 8.89
CA LEU A 108 -11.64 -9.79 9.29
C LEU A 108 -12.03 -8.82 10.40
N ASN A 109 -13.14 -8.09 10.22
CA ASN A 109 -13.65 -7.15 11.22
C ASN A 109 -13.95 -7.83 12.55
N ASP A 110 -14.62 -8.97 12.54
CA ASP A 110 -14.88 -9.77 13.74
C ASP A 110 -13.57 -10.18 14.42
N THR A 111 -12.60 -10.64 13.63
CA THR A 111 -11.29 -11.10 14.12
C THR A 111 -10.51 -9.99 14.83
N ILE A 112 -10.53 -8.76 14.30
CA ILE A 112 -9.84 -7.61 14.91
C ILE A 112 -10.73 -6.83 15.90
N GLY A 113 -12.00 -7.22 16.03
CA GLY A 113 -13.00 -6.55 16.86
C GLY A 113 -13.27 -5.12 16.39
N THR A 114 -13.56 -4.97 15.10
CA THR A 114 -14.08 -3.77 14.42
C THR A 114 -15.38 -4.14 13.67
N TYR A 115 -15.89 -3.26 12.80
CA TYR A 115 -17.09 -3.52 11.99
C TYR A 115 -16.96 -2.82 10.63
N ASN A 116 -17.75 -3.25 9.66
CA ASN A 116 -17.77 -2.67 8.31
C ASN A 116 -18.19 -1.19 8.35
N ILE A 117 -17.31 -0.32 7.87
CA ILE A 117 -17.51 1.14 7.86
C ILE A 117 -17.82 1.69 6.46
N LEU A 118 -18.24 0.84 5.52
CA LEU A 118 -18.57 1.24 4.15
C LEU A 118 -19.57 2.40 4.15
N GLY A 119 -19.22 3.46 3.41
CA GLY A 119 -20.03 4.67 3.33
C GLY A 119 -19.98 5.59 4.56
N THR A 120 -19.13 5.31 5.57
CA THR A 120 -18.92 6.21 6.71
C THR A 120 -17.62 7.01 6.57
N GLU A 121 -17.63 8.25 7.05
CA GLU A 121 -16.47 9.15 6.96
C GLU A 121 -15.43 8.91 8.06
N ASN A 122 -15.79 8.22 9.15
CA ASN A 122 -14.97 8.11 10.34
C ASN A 122 -14.16 6.79 10.34
N PRO A 123 -12.82 6.84 10.17
CA PRO A 123 -12.00 5.64 10.22
C PRO A 123 -11.93 5.08 11.64
N ILE A 124 -11.98 3.75 11.77
CA ILE A 124 -11.81 3.05 13.05
C ILE A 124 -10.39 2.52 13.14
N TRP A 125 -9.64 3.05 14.10
CA TRP A 125 -8.28 2.62 14.38
C TRP A 125 -8.25 1.62 15.53
N LYS A 126 -7.91 0.37 15.23
CA LYS A 126 -7.59 -0.66 16.22
C LYS A 126 -6.14 -0.55 16.64
N ARG A 127 -5.87 -0.74 17.93
CA ARG A 127 -4.51 -0.74 18.50
C ARG A 127 -4.07 -2.16 18.84
N PHE A 128 -2.88 -2.52 18.44
CA PHE A 128 -2.21 -3.77 18.77
C PHE A 128 -0.90 -3.47 19.50
N PRO A 129 -0.64 -4.05 20.67
CA PRO A 129 0.57 -3.76 21.42
C PRO A 129 1.81 -4.35 20.72
N TYR A 130 2.83 -3.52 20.48
CA TYR A 130 4.21 -3.99 20.24
C TYR A 130 4.87 -4.40 21.55
N ASN A 131 4.70 -3.55 22.56
CA ASN A 131 5.14 -3.74 23.93
C ASN A 131 4.22 -2.94 24.87
N GLU A 132 4.59 -2.80 26.14
CA GLU A 132 3.76 -2.12 27.15
C GLU A 132 3.41 -0.65 26.83
N THR A 133 4.20 0.01 25.98
CA THR A 133 4.07 1.47 25.71
C THR A 133 3.81 1.81 24.25
N LYS A 134 4.15 0.91 23.32
CA LYS A 134 4.08 1.15 21.87
C LYS A 134 3.02 0.28 21.22
N HIS A 135 2.32 0.85 20.24
CA HIS A 135 1.23 0.18 19.54
C HIS A 135 1.36 0.31 18.02
N LEU A 136 0.96 -0.73 17.30
CA LEU A 136 0.59 -0.68 15.89
C LEU A 136 -0.87 -0.25 15.83
N MET A 137 -1.16 0.81 15.08
CA MET A 137 -2.54 1.16 14.76
C MET A 137 -2.89 0.58 13.39
N MET A 138 -4.07 0.00 13.28
CA MET A 138 -4.59 -0.58 12.04
C MET A 138 -5.99 -0.04 11.78
N CYS A 139 -6.29 0.30 10.54
CA CYS A 139 -7.63 0.67 10.09
C CYS A 139 -7.95 -0.12 8.81
N VAL A 140 -9.11 -0.76 8.78
CA VAL A 140 -9.63 -1.46 7.62
C VAL A 140 -10.77 -0.62 7.07
N ARG A 141 -10.58 -0.07 5.86
CA ARG A 141 -11.55 0.83 5.24
C ARG A 141 -11.99 0.27 3.89
N PRO A 142 -13.21 -0.26 3.79
CA PRO A 142 -13.79 -0.57 2.48
C PRO A 142 -14.02 0.73 1.70
N MET A 143 -13.65 0.71 0.43
CA MET A 143 -13.65 1.86 -0.46
C MET A 143 -14.84 1.83 -1.42
N ARG A 144 -15.05 0.70 -2.09
CA ARG A 144 -16.18 0.47 -3.01
C ARG A 144 -16.38 -1.01 -3.29
N VAL A 145 -17.58 -1.35 -3.73
CA VAL A 145 -17.95 -2.66 -4.28
C VAL A 145 -17.68 -2.67 -5.79
N LEU A 146 -17.11 -3.75 -6.30
CA LEU A 146 -16.81 -4.00 -7.72
C LEU A 146 -17.88 -4.90 -8.34
N GLU A 147 -17.79 -5.13 -9.66
CA GLU A 147 -18.84 -5.81 -10.45
C GLU A 147 -19.06 -7.30 -10.07
N ASP A 148 -18.09 -7.93 -9.40
CA ASP A 148 -18.10 -9.34 -9.01
C ASP A 148 -18.29 -9.56 -7.48
N ASP A 149 -18.96 -8.63 -6.80
CA ASP A 149 -19.13 -8.61 -5.33
C ASP A 149 -17.83 -8.52 -4.51
N ASP A 150 -16.69 -8.35 -5.17
CA ASP A 150 -15.43 -7.98 -4.53
C ASP A 150 -15.49 -6.56 -3.98
N ILE A 151 -14.89 -6.36 -2.82
CA ILE A 151 -14.73 -5.06 -2.18
C ILE A 151 -13.27 -4.64 -2.28
N GLU A 152 -13.05 -3.45 -2.83
CA GLU A 152 -11.75 -2.77 -2.72
C GLU A 152 -11.60 -2.24 -1.30
N VAL A 153 -10.59 -2.70 -0.57
CA VAL A 153 -10.36 -2.38 0.83
C VAL A 153 -8.98 -1.76 1.00
N ASN A 154 -8.93 -0.61 1.67
CA ASN A 154 -7.69 -0.01 2.13
C ASN A 154 -7.38 -0.47 3.55
N VAL A 155 -6.29 -1.21 3.71
CA VAL A 155 -5.73 -1.58 5.01
C VAL A 155 -4.58 -0.62 5.33
N LEU A 156 -4.80 0.19 6.35
CA LEU A 156 -3.87 1.21 6.81
C LEU A 156 -3.19 0.74 8.08
N PHE A 157 -1.88 0.86 8.14
CA PHE A 157 -1.10 0.60 9.35
C PHE A 157 -0.24 1.81 9.71
N ARG A 158 -0.17 2.13 11.00
CA ARG A 158 0.69 3.16 11.56
C ARG A 158 1.49 2.59 12.71
N GLY A 159 2.81 2.53 12.52
CA GLY A 159 3.75 2.05 13.51
C GLY A 159 3.98 3.07 14.64
N PRO A 160 4.85 2.73 15.60
CA PRO A 160 5.02 3.53 16.81
C PRO A 160 5.78 4.85 16.57
N ASN A 161 6.51 4.94 15.46
CA ASN A 161 7.26 6.14 15.07
C ASN A 161 6.55 6.89 13.92
N TYR A 162 5.25 6.65 13.74
CA TYR A 162 4.43 7.34 12.76
C TYR A 162 4.48 8.86 12.95
N GLN A 163 4.57 9.60 11.84
CA GLN A 163 4.48 11.05 11.81
C GLN A 163 3.40 11.47 10.81
N ASP A 164 2.52 12.38 11.23
CA ASP A 164 1.42 12.85 10.38
C ASP A 164 1.95 13.49 9.09
N GLY A 165 1.43 13.03 7.96
CA GLY A 165 1.63 13.65 6.65
C GLY A 165 2.86 13.20 5.85
N GLU A 166 3.63 12.20 6.29
CA GLU A 166 4.76 11.67 5.50
C GLU A 166 4.30 11.05 4.18
N MET A 167 3.34 10.12 4.22
CA MET A 167 2.75 9.51 3.03
C MET A 167 1.89 10.50 2.22
N ALA A 168 1.17 11.40 2.89
CA ALA A 168 0.31 12.38 2.22
C ALA A 168 1.10 13.28 1.26
N LYS A 169 2.32 13.68 1.63
CA LYS A 169 3.22 14.44 0.74
C LYS A 169 3.61 13.63 -0.50
N ALA A 170 3.94 12.36 -0.34
CA ALA A 170 4.27 11.48 -1.46
C ALA A 170 3.08 11.27 -2.41
N ILE A 171 1.86 11.12 -1.85
CA ILE A 171 0.63 11.05 -2.64
C ILE A 171 0.40 12.34 -3.42
N GLU A 172 0.53 13.51 -2.77
CA GLU A 172 0.37 14.82 -3.42
C GLU A 172 1.37 15.00 -4.58
N GLU A 173 2.62 14.57 -4.40
CA GLU A 173 3.62 14.57 -5.46
C GLU A 173 3.25 13.63 -6.61
N THR A 174 2.74 12.43 -6.30
CA THR A 174 2.24 11.47 -7.30
C THR A 174 1.13 12.08 -8.14
N GLU A 175 0.13 12.68 -7.50
CA GLU A 175 -1.01 13.32 -8.16
C GLU A 175 -0.57 14.49 -9.06
N LYS A 176 0.38 15.31 -8.59
CA LYS A 176 0.98 16.39 -9.39
C LYS A 176 1.67 15.82 -10.64
N MET A 177 2.41 14.72 -10.52
CA MET A 177 3.08 14.08 -11.66
C MET A 177 2.09 13.49 -12.66
N VAL A 178 1.03 12.82 -12.19
CA VAL A 178 -0.05 12.29 -13.05
C VAL A 178 -0.71 13.44 -13.81
N LYS A 179 -1.09 14.52 -13.11
CA LYS A 179 -1.73 15.69 -13.71
C LYS A 179 -0.83 16.33 -14.77
N TRP A 180 0.43 16.58 -14.44
CA TRP A 180 1.41 17.14 -15.37
C TRP A 180 1.59 16.27 -16.61
N ARG A 181 1.69 14.94 -16.43
CA ARG A 181 1.79 13.99 -17.54
C ARG A 181 0.57 14.07 -18.46
N ASN A 182 -0.64 14.10 -17.89
CA ASN A 182 -1.88 14.20 -18.66
C ASN A 182 -1.94 15.53 -19.46
N GLU A 183 -1.59 16.65 -18.83
CA GLU A 183 -1.53 17.97 -19.50
C GLU A 183 -0.52 17.99 -20.67
N ILE A 184 0.61 17.29 -20.54
CA ILE A 184 1.58 17.14 -21.63
C ILE A 184 1.02 16.23 -22.73
N SER A 185 0.49 15.06 -22.37
CA SER A 185 -0.10 14.14 -23.34
C SER A 185 -1.18 14.84 -24.17
N GLU A 186 -2.04 15.65 -23.57
CA GLU A 186 -3.06 16.44 -24.30
C GLU A 186 -2.44 17.49 -25.24
N LYS A 187 -1.37 18.17 -24.83
CA LYS A 187 -0.70 19.20 -25.66
C LYS A 187 0.04 18.65 -26.87
N PHE A 188 0.53 17.42 -26.80
CA PHE A 188 1.37 16.81 -27.85
C PHE A 188 0.68 15.67 -28.61
N SER A 189 -0.60 15.40 -28.34
CA SER A 189 -1.43 14.46 -29.11
C SER A 189 -2.29 15.14 -30.18
N GLY A 190 -2.07 16.44 -30.42
CA GLY A 190 -2.70 17.25 -31.48
C GLY A 190 -1.83 17.41 -32.72
#